data_AF-A0A3N5J5W9-F1
#
_entry.id   AF-A0A3N5J5W9-F1
#
_cell.length_a   1.000
_cell.length_b   1.000
_cell.length_c   1.000
_cell.angle_alpha   90.00
_cell.angle_beta   90.00
_cell.angle_gamma   90.00
#
_symmetry.space_group_name_H-M   'P 1'
#
loop_
_entity.id
_entity.type
_entity.pdbx_description
1 polymer ?
#
loop_
_entity_poly.entity_id
_entity_poly.type
_entity_poly.pdbx_seq_one_letter_code
_entity_poly.pdbx_strand_id
1 'polypeptide(L)'
;MRWRQDSRALIEGLSLAIQHQFEEWKLTAAESEVALLLLKGLSLKEIAALRATSERTVREQARSVYRKADLGGRSALSAWFLEDLLLPPAP
;
A
#
# COMPACT_ATOMS: atom_id res chain seq x y z
N MET A 1 -6.37 -25.08 -5.98
CA MET A 1 -6.78 -24.36 -4.76
C MET A 1 -8.03 -23.55 -5.06
N ARG A 2 -9.22 -24.04 -4.69
CA ARG A 2 -10.53 -23.48 -5.07
C ARG A 2 -10.72 -22.04 -4.56
N TRP A 3 -10.25 -21.76 -3.35
CA TRP A 3 -10.25 -20.43 -2.73
C TRP A 3 -9.59 -19.31 -3.57
N ARG A 4 -8.47 -19.57 -4.26
CA ARG A 4 -7.81 -18.57 -5.12
C ARG A 4 -8.58 -18.29 -6.41
N GLN A 5 -9.34 -19.28 -6.90
CA GLN A 5 -10.23 -19.09 -8.05
C GLN A 5 -11.47 -18.32 -7.63
N ASP A 6 -12.07 -18.69 -6.51
CA ASP A 6 -13.32 -18.10 -6.00
C ASP A 6 -13.10 -16.64 -5.53
N SER A 7 -11.90 -16.31 -5.02
CA SER A 7 -11.58 -14.96 -4.51
C SER A 7 -11.00 -14.01 -5.56
N ARG A 8 -10.91 -14.41 -6.83
CA ARG A 8 -10.23 -13.61 -7.87
C ARG A 8 -10.84 -12.22 -8.03
N ALA A 9 -12.16 -12.13 -8.12
CA ALA A 9 -12.87 -10.86 -8.27
C ALA A 9 -12.66 -9.92 -7.08
N LEU A 10 -12.60 -10.48 -5.85
CA LEU A 10 -12.32 -9.70 -4.64
C LEU A 10 -10.90 -9.12 -4.64
N ILE A 11 -9.91 -9.92 -5.08
CA ILE A 11 -8.52 -9.49 -5.16
C ILE A 11 -8.33 -8.41 -6.23
N GLU A 12 -8.98 -8.56 -7.40
CA GLU A 12 -8.95 -7.57 -8.47
C GLU A 12 -9.62 -6.26 -8.02
N GLY A 13 -10.79 -6.34 -7.38
CA GLY A 13 -11.49 -5.17 -6.83
C GLY A 13 -10.66 -4.42 -5.78
N LEU A 14 -10.01 -5.16 -4.86
CA LEU A 14 -9.12 -4.56 -3.86
C LEU A 14 -7.91 -3.88 -4.51
N SER A 15 -7.31 -4.49 -5.52
CA SER A 15 -6.17 -3.91 -6.24
C SER A 15 -6.55 -2.58 -6.89
N LEU A 16 -7.74 -2.52 -7.50
CA LEU A 16 -8.28 -1.31 -8.11
C LEU A 16 -8.56 -0.22 -7.07
N ALA A 17 -9.17 -0.58 -5.94
CA ALA A 17 -9.45 0.34 -4.85
C ALA A 17 -8.17 0.96 -4.27
N ILE A 18 -7.11 0.16 -4.09
CA ILE A 18 -5.79 0.64 -3.66
C ILE A 18 -5.25 1.66 -4.67
N GLN A 19 -5.36 1.36 -5.96
CA GLN A 19 -4.85 2.23 -7.02
C GLN A 19 -5.59 3.57 -7.06
N HIS A 20 -6.92 3.54 -6.97
CA HIS A 20 -7.77 4.74 -6.87
C HIS A 20 -7.40 5.59 -5.65
N GLN A 21 -7.20 4.97 -4.49
CA GLN A 21 -6.82 5.73 -3.30
C GLN A 21 -5.46 6.42 -3.47
N PHE A 22 -4.50 5.77 -4.14
CA PHE A 22 -3.21 6.38 -4.44
C PHE A 22 -3.34 7.59 -5.38
N GLU A 23 -4.30 7.56 -6.32
CA GLU A 23 -4.62 8.69 -7.18
C GLU A 23 -5.26 9.85 -6.40
N GLU A 24 -6.17 9.56 -5.47
CA GLU A 24 -6.77 10.56 -4.58
C GLU A 24 -5.74 11.26 -3.70
N TRP A 25 -4.78 10.50 -3.17
CA TRP A 25 -3.62 11.05 -2.45
C TRP A 25 -2.60 11.73 -3.37
N LYS A 26 -2.83 11.75 -4.68
CA LYS A 26 -1.96 12.37 -5.69
C LYS A 26 -0.52 11.86 -5.58
N LEU A 27 -0.39 10.55 -5.39
CA LEU A 27 0.91 9.90 -5.41
C LEU A 27 1.46 9.90 -6.84
N THR A 28 2.75 10.18 -6.95
CA THR A 28 3.53 9.92 -8.17
C THR A 28 3.68 8.42 -8.37
N ALA A 29 4.01 7.98 -9.59
CA ALA A 29 4.28 6.56 -9.87
C ALA A 29 5.31 5.95 -8.90
N ALA A 30 6.37 6.70 -8.58
CA ALA A 30 7.39 6.25 -7.64
C ALA A 30 6.84 6.13 -6.21
N GLU A 31 6.03 7.08 -5.74
CA GLU A 31 5.41 7.00 -4.42
C GLU A 31 4.42 5.84 -4.33
N SER A 32 3.57 5.62 -5.35
CA SER A 32 2.62 4.51 -5.41
C SER A 32 3.31 3.15 -5.33
N GLU A 33 4.41 2.97 -6.06
CA GLU A 33 5.21 1.74 -5.98
C GLU A 33 5.84 1.54 -4.60
N VAL A 34 6.35 2.60 -3.94
CA VAL A 34 6.86 2.49 -2.56
C VAL A 34 5.72 2.12 -1.60
N ALA A 35 4.57 2.80 -1.70
CA ALA A 35 3.41 2.54 -0.87
C ALA A 35 2.93 1.09 -1.00
N LEU A 36 2.84 0.55 -2.22
CA LEU A 36 2.45 -0.83 -2.46
C LEU A 36 3.43 -1.84 -1.82
N LEU A 37 4.74 -1.60 -1.93
CA LEU A 37 5.73 -2.48 -1.32
C LEU A 37 5.74 -2.38 0.22
N LEU A 38 5.47 -1.20 0.78
CA LEU A 38 5.27 -1.03 2.22
C LEU A 38 4.06 -1.84 2.72
N LEU A 39 2.93 -1.79 1.99
CA LEU A 39 1.73 -2.59 2.27
C LEU A 39 2.02 -4.09 2.20
N LYS A 40 2.89 -4.53 1.29
CA LYS A 40 3.35 -5.92 1.18
C LYS A 40 4.28 -6.37 2.31
N GLY A 41 4.62 -5.49 3.25
CA GLY A 41 5.46 -5.87 4.39
C GLY A 41 6.95 -5.65 4.19
N LEU A 42 7.41 -5.08 3.08
CA LEU A 42 8.84 -4.90 2.82
C LEU A 42 9.44 -3.75 3.63
N SER A 43 10.68 -3.92 4.10
CA SER A 43 11.50 -2.88 4.71
C SER A 43 12.02 -1.88 3.68
N LEU A 44 12.44 -0.69 4.13
CA LEU A 44 13.00 0.34 3.24
C LEU A 44 14.24 -0.18 2.48
N LYS A 45 15.05 -1.03 3.13
CA LYS A 45 16.22 -1.66 2.53
C LYS A 45 15.85 -2.62 1.40
N GLU A 46 14.84 -3.48 1.62
CA GLU A 46 14.36 -4.41 0.59
C GLU A 46 13.74 -3.66 -0.60
N ILE A 47 12.98 -2.59 -0.32
CA ILE A 47 12.41 -1.74 -1.36
C ILE A 47 13.51 -1.06 -2.17
N ALA A 48 14.54 -0.53 -1.49
CA ALA A 48 15.68 0.11 -2.16
C ALA A 48 16.40 -0.87 -3.10
N ALA A 49 16.62 -2.11 -2.65
CA ALA A 49 17.20 -3.16 -3.47
C ALA A 49 16.33 -3.53 -4.69
N LEU A 50 15.02 -3.76 -4.49
CA LEU A 50 14.09 -4.11 -5.57
C LEU A 50 13.93 -3.00 -6.61
N ARG A 51 14.02 -1.74 -6.18
CA ARG A 51 13.85 -0.57 -7.04
C ARG A 51 15.17 -0.03 -7.61
N ALA A 52 16.29 -0.70 -7.34
CA ALA A 52 17.63 -0.24 -7.72
C ALA A 52 17.88 1.24 -7.36
N THR A 53 17.52 1.64 -6.13
CA THR A 53 17.70 3.00 -5.63
C THR A 53 18.25 3.00 -4.20
N SER A 54 18.51 4.18 -3.63
CA SER A 54 19.04 4.29 -2.27
C SER A 54 17.94 4.18 -1.21
N GLU A 55 18.26 3.65 -0.03
CA GLU A 55 17.34 3.63 1.12
C GLU A 55 16.90 5.06 1.51
N ARG A 56 17.80 6.05 1.36
CA ARG A 56 17.47 7.47 1.53
C ARG A 56 16.34 7.90 0.59
N THR A 57 16.42 7.55 -0.70
CA THR A 57 15.40 7.88 -1.70
C THR A 57 14.06 7.25 -1.32
N VAL A 58 14.05 5.96 -0.97
CA VAL A 58 12.82 5.27 -0.56
C VAL A 58 12.23 5.89 0.70
N ARG A 59 13.06 6.28 1.67
CA ARG A 59 12.62 6.92 2.91
C ARG A 59 11.94 8.27 2.64
N GLU A 60 12.51 9.08 1.74
CA GLU A 60 11.89 10.35 1.34
C GLU A 60 10.56 10.13 0.60
N GLN A 61 10.50 9.13 -0.30
CA GLN A 61 9.26 8.75 -0.97
C GLN A 61 8.19 8.27 0.04
N ALA A 62 8.56 7.42 1.01
CA ALA A 62 7.66 6.96 2.05
C ALA A 62 7.14 8.12 2.93
N ARG A 63 8.01 9.06 3.31
CA ARG A 63 7.59 10.28 4.02
C ARG A 63 6.59 11.12 3.21
N SER A 64 6.83 11.22 1.90
CA SER A 64 5.90 11.92 1.01
C SER A 64 4.54 11.22 0.93
N VAL A 65 4.52 9.88 0.83
CA VAL A 65 3.29 9.07 0.90
C VAL A 65 2.52 9.38 2.19
N TYR A 66 3.17 9.26 3.35
CA TYR A 66 2.52 9.49 4.64
C TYR A 66 1.95 10.91 4.75
N ARG A 67 2.71 11.92 4.33
CA ARG A 67 2.25 13.32 4.33
C ARG A 67 1.06 13.55 3.39
N LYS A 68 1.07 12.97 2.20
CA LYS A 68 -0.01 13.12 1.22
C LYS A 68 -1.29 12.38 1.62
N ALA A 69 -1.14 11.27 2.34
CA ALA A 69 -2.24 10.49 2.88
C ALA A 69 -2.75 11.00 4.23
N ASP A 70 -2.06 11.98 4.84
CA ASP A 70 -2.28 12.44 6.22
C ASP A 70 -2.19 11.31 7.26
N LEU A 71 -1.20 10.43 7.11
CA LEU A 71 -1.00 9.26 7.95
C LEU A 71 0.29 9.37 8.78
N GLY A 72 0.25 8.84 10.01
CA GLY A 72 1.36 8.90 10.96
C GLY A 72 2.57 8.01 10.62
N GLY A 73 2.49 7.20 9.57
CA GLY A 73 3.58 6.32 9.14
C GLY A 73 3.11 4.97 8.60
N ARG A 74 4.02 4.00 8.63
CA ARG A 74 3.81 2.69 8.00
C ARG A 74 2.62 1.93 8.58
N SER A 75 2.51 1.86 9.91
CA SER A 75 1.43 1.14 10.56
C SER A 75 0.07 1.77 10.25
N ALA A 76 0.00 3.11 10.22
CA ALA A 76 -1.21 3.85 9.84
C ALA A 76 -1.58 3.62 8.35
N LEU A 77 -0.59 3.59 7.45
CA LEU A 77 -0.81 3.23 6.04
C LEU A 77 -1.43 1.84 5.90
N SER A 78 -0.89 0.84 6.61
CA SER A 78 -1.46 -0.51 6.58
C SER A 78 -2.84 -0.57 7.22
N ALA A 79 -3.04 0.11 8.36
CA ALA A 79 -4.33 0.14 9.04
C ALA A 79 -5.42 0.75 8.15
N TRP A 80 -5.13 1.85 7.45
CA TRP A 80 -6.08 2.54 6.58
C TRP A 80 -6.75 1.60 5.56
N PHE A 81 -6.00 0.66 4.96
CA PHE A 81 -6.56 -0.30 3.99
C PHE A 81 -7.20 -1.54 4.63
N LEU A 82 -6.86 -1.84 5.89
CA LEU A 82 -7.28 -3.07 6.56
C LEU A 82 -8.41 -2.85 7.57
N GLU A 83 -8.64 -1.62 8.03
CA GLU A 83 -9.63 -1.29 9.06
C GLU A 83 -11.02 -1.81 8.69
N ASP A 84 -11.51 -1.47 7.50
CA ASP A 84 -12.81 -1.92 7.01
C ASP A 84 -12.84 -3.42 6.61
N LEU A 85 -11.68 -3.99 6.28
CA LEU A 85 -11.57 -5.41 5.93
C LEU A 85 -11.67 -6.32 7.16
N LEU A 86 -11.31 -5.80 8.33
CA LEU A 86 -11.30 -6.54 9.59
C LEU A 86 -12.58 -6.32 10.41
N LEU A 87 -13.55 -5.56 9.89
CA LEU A 87 -14.86 -5.45 10.51
C LEU A 87 -15.54 -6.84 10.55
N PRO A 88 -16.14 -7.24 11.69
CA PRO A 88 -16.93 -8.46 11.74
C PRO A 88 -18.06 -8.35 10.71
N PRO A 89 -18.46 -9.47 10.07
CA PRO A 89 -19.62 -9.47 9.19
C PRO A 89 -20.81 -8.90 9.94
N ALA A 90 -21.54 -7.99 9.30
CA ALA A 90 -22.75 -7.41 9.86
C ALA A 90 -23.70 -8.55 10.31
N PRO A 91 -24.41 -8.39 11.45
CA PRO A 91 -25.26 -9.43 12.03
C PRO A 91 -26.40 -9.88 11.09
#